data_AF-A0A382IU71-F1
#
_entry.id   AF-A0A382IU71-F1
#
_cell.length_a   1.000
_cell.length_b   1.000
_cell.length_c   1.000
_cell.angle_alpha   90.00
_cell.angle_beta   90.00
_cell.angle_gamma   90.00
#
_symmetry.space_group_name_H-M   'P 1'
#
loop_
_entity.id
_entity.type
_entity.pdbx_description
1 polymer ?
#
loop_
_entity_poly.entity_id
_entity_poly.type
_entity_poly.pdbx_seq_one_letter_code
_entity_poly.pdbx_strand_id
1 'polypeptide(L)' 'MPIKVSIFGAGSVVFSLGLVKDLCLTNGLHDTLVSFMDIDQERLGVIHKLAE' A
#
# COMPACT_ATOMS: atom_id res chain seq x y z
N MET A 1 -3.22 15.10 11.92
CA MET A 1 -2.50 13.80 11.99
C MET A 1 -2.87 13.04 10.73
N PRO A 2 -1.90 12.63 9.90
CA PRO A 2 -2.22 11.88 8.68
C PRO A 2 -2.89 10.54 9.04
N ILE A 3 -3.84 10.12 8.21
CA ILE A 3 -4.43 8.78 8.32
C ILE A 3 -3.32 7.77 8.08
N LYS A 4 -3.22 6.72 8.91
CA LYS A 4 -2.25 5.63 8.71
C LYS A 4 -2.99 4.34 8.39
N VAL A 5 -2.69 3.76 7.23
CA VAL A 5 -3.20 2.46 6.79
C VAL A 5 -2.05 1.47 6.74
N SER A 6 -2.21 0.31 7.36
CA SER A 6 -1.20 -0.77 7.34
C SER A 6 -1.78 -2.00 6.67
N ILE A 7 -1.10 -2.53 5.65
CA ILE A 7 -1.55 -3.69 4.87
C ILE A 7 -0.65 -4.88 5.22
N PHE A 8 -1.22 -5.89 5.87
CA PHE A 8 -0.55 -7.15 6.19
C PHE A 8 -0.77 -8.16 5.05
N GLY A 9 0.28 -8.85 4.63
CA GLY A 9 0.25 -9.67 3.41
C GLY A 9 0.34 -8.82 2.13
N ALA A 10 1.05 -7.69 2.20
CA ALA A 10 1.14 -6.72 1.11
C ALA A 10 1.80 -7.27 -0.17
N GLY A 11 2.52 -8.39 -0.08
CA GLY A 11 3.07 -9.12 -1.21
C GLY A 11 2.00 -9.73 -2.12
N SER A 12 0.71 -9.66 -1.75
CA SER A 12 -0.41 -9.85 -2.67
C SER A 12 -0.53 -8.64 -3.61
N VAL A 13 0.38 -8.54 -4.58
CA VAL A 13 0.62 -7.33 -5.39
C VAL A 13 -0.64 -6.75 -6.02
N VAL A 14 -1.48 -7.59 -6.66
CA VAL A 14 -2.71 -7.12 -7.33
C VAL A 14 -3.69 -6.50 -6.34
N PHE A 15 -3.87 -7.14 -5.18
CA PHE A 15 -4.74 -6.65 -4.12
C PHE A 15 -4.23 -5.34 -3.53
N SER A 16 -2.95 -5.30 -3.14
CA SER A 16 -2.32 -4.13 -2.52
C SER A 16 -2.31 -2.92 -3.46
N LEU A 17 -2.00 -3.11 -4.75
CA LEU A 17 -2.06 -2.02 -5.74
C LEU A 17 -3.49 -1.52 -5.98
N GLY A 18 -4.49 -2.40 -5.91
CA GLY A 18 -5.90 -1.99 -5.96
C GLY A 18 -6.22 -1.01 -4.84
N LEU A 19 -5.82 -1.33 -3.60
CA LEU A 19 -6.00 -0.44 -2.46
C LEU A 19 -5.24 0.88 -2.61
N VAL A 20 -3.98 0.84 -3.04
CA VAL A 20 -3.19 2.07 -3.27
C VAL A 20 -3.87 2.96 -4.30
N LYS A 21 -4.33 2.39 -5.42
CA LYS A 21 -5.08 3.12 -6.44
C LYS A 21 -6.32 3.79 -5.86
N ASP A 22 -7.12 3.07 -5.08
CA ASP A 22 -8.34 3.60 -4.48
C ASP A 22 -8.06 4.74 -3.48
N LEU A 23 -6.97 4.61 -2.69
CA LEU A 23 -6.51 5.68 -1.80
C LEU A 23 -6.11 6.94 -2.59
N CYS A 24 -5.34 6.78 -3.67
CA CYS A 24 -4.91 7.90 -4.52
C CYS A 24 -6.07 8.60 -5.22
N LEU A 25 -7.14 7.88 -5.57
CA LEU A 25 -8.30 8.43 -6.27
C LEU A 25 -9.39 9.00 -5.35
N THR A 26 -9.26 8.82 -4.03
CA THR A 26 -10.24 9.28 -3.05
C THR A 26 -9.74 10.56 -2.37
N ASN A 27 -10.25 11.72 -2.78
CA ASN A 27 -9.83 13.04 -2.27
C ASN A 27 -9.82 13.16 -0.73
N GLY A 28 -10.75 12.50 -0.04
CA GLY A 28 -10.81 12.51 1.44
C GLY A 28 -9.70 11.74 2.14
N LEU A 29 -8.89 10.97 1.37
CA LEU A 29 -7.81 10.12 1.87
C LEU A 29 -6.42 10.61 1.41
N HIS A 30 -6.33 11.84 0.88
CA HIS A 30 -5.03 12.46 0.62
C HIS A 30 -4.17 12.50 1.90
N ASP A 31 -2.85 12.52 1.72
CA ASP A 31 -1.86 12.48 2.81
C ASP A 31 -1.95 11.24 3.73
N THR A 32 -2.61 10.16 3.27
CA THR A 32 -2.58 8.87 3.96
C THR A 32 -1.17 8.28 3.91
N LEU A 33 -0.64 7.92 5.08
CA LEU A 33 0.57 7.13 5.21
C LEU A 33 0.24 5.64 5.07
N VAL A 34 0.75 5.00 4.03
CA VAL A 34 0.61 3.55 3.82
C VAL A 34 1.86 2.82 4.33
N SER A 35 1.68 1.77 5.12
CA SER A 35 2.74 0.86 5.57
C SER A 35 2.47 -0.54 5.04
N PHE A 36 3.37 -1.06 4.20
CA PHE A 36 3.31 -2.43 3.71
C PHE A 36 4.04 -3.38 4.66
N MET A 37 3.43 -4.53 4.92
CA MET A 37 4.03 -5.61 5.70
C MET A 37 3.82 -6.93 4.97
N ASP A 38 4.90 -7.68 4.79
CA ASP A 38 4.87 -9.07 4.36
C ASP A 38 6.05 -9.81 4.99
N ILE A 39 5.94 -11.13 5.13
CA ILE A 39 7.05 -11.99 5.58
C ILE A 39 8.04 -12.25 4.45
N ASP A 40 7.59 -12.13 3.20
CA ASP A 40 8.40 -12.32 2.00
C ASP A 40 8.98 -10.97 1.54
N GLN A 41 10.29 -10.79 1.75
CA GLN A 41 10.99 -9.55 1.41
C GLN A 41 11.03 -9.27 -0.09
N GLU A 42 11.08 -10.29 -0.94
CA GLU A 42 11.12 -10.11 -2.40
C GLU A 42 9.78 -9.56 -2.88
N ARG A 43 8.68 -10.19 -2.44
CA ARG A 43 7.32 -9.73 -2.76
C ARG A 43 7.04 -8.34 -2.18
N LEU A 44 7.52 -8.07 -0.97
CA LEU A 44 7.42 -6.74 -0.35
C LEU A 44 8.19 -5.67 -1.15
N GLY A 45 9.37 -6.01 -1.67
CA GLY A 45 10.16 -5.13 -2.52
C GLY A 45 9.47 -4.80 -3.85
N VAL A 46 8.78 -5.78 -4.45
CA VAL A 46 8.00 -5.57 -5.68
C VAL A 46 6.86 -4.57 -5.45
N ILE A 47 6.05 -4.75 -4.40
CA ILE A 47 4.93 -3.82 -4.15
C ILE A 47 5.42 -2.42 -3.82
N HIS A 48 6.50 -2.26 -3.05
CA HIS A 48 7.07 -0.94 -2.77
C HIS A 48 7.46 -0.20 -4.06
N LYS A 49 8.13 -0.86 -5.00
CA LYS A 49 8.54 -0.24 -6.29
C LYS A 49 7.37 0.10 -7.21
N LEU A 50 6.25 -0.63 -7.10
CA LEU A 50 5.08 -0.40 -7.95
C LEU A 50 4.11 0.64 -7.38
N ALA A 51 4.20 0.91 -6.07
CA ALA A 51 3.34 1.85 -5.36
C ALA A 51 3.94 3.26 -5.23
N GLU A 52 5.23 3.45 -5.53
CA GLU A 52 5.89 4.75 -5.73
C GLU A 52 5.41 5.44 -7.03
#